data_AF-A0A1T5GMJ0-F1
#
_entry.id   AF-A0A1T5GMJ0-F1
#
_cell.length_a   1.000
_cell.length_b   1.000
_cell.length_c   1.000
_cell.angle_alpha   90.00
_cell.angle_beta   90.00
_cell.angle_gamma   90.00
#
_symmetry.space_group_name_H-M   'P 1'
#
loop_
_entity.id
_entity.type
_entity.pdbx_description
1 polymer ?
#
loop_
_entity_poly.entity_id
_entity_poly.type
_entity_poly.pdbx_seq_one_letter_code
_entity_poly.pdbx_strand_id
1 'polypeptide(L)'
;MSDQLGRMGQDQYSIVRYLLLLLWSLCCFFSVAEAGTRDSITVFKNWEDKHGLNQLTVKVEGLCNPDEPPFDGTLTKIIANLKNKQTALEVVFDDEDYQMEMLLFYEKDIEIIDLKKEKAVFIPFFYCANFDNDIKVSYIIFYKGSGYLFHINFHCAEGEGGWLNDDLEAKLSSITDRELKKIFIKKLKSSYKKYSDFHINIDY
;
A
#
# COMPACT_ATOMS: atom_id res chain seq x y z
N MET A 1 -60.55 30.96 -38.33
CA MET A 1 -59.66 30.02 -39.03
C MET A 1 -58.26 30.63 -39.10
N SER A 2 -57.46 30.49 -38.03
CA SER A 2 -55.99 30.66 -37.98
C SER A 2 -55.55 30.45 -36.53
N ASP A 3 -55.72 29.22 -36.05
CA ASP A 3 -55.32 28.83 -34.68
C ASP A 3 -54.58 27.48 -34.70
N GLN A 4 -53.71 27.32 -35.70
CA GLN A 4 -52.97 26.08 -35.98
C GLN A 4 -51.48 26.32 -36.32
N LEU A 5 -50.96 27.54 -36.21
CA LEU A 5 -49.56 27.86 -36.56
C LEU A 5 -48.65 28.15 -35.36
N GLY A 6 -49.18 28.14 -34.13
CA GLY A 6 -48.40 28.42 -32.92
C GLY A 6 -47.84 27.18 -32.20
N ARG A 7 -48.22 25.95 -32.58
CA ARG A 7 -47.87 24.74 -31.81
C ARG A 7 -46.64 23.97 -32.30
N MET A 8 -46.15 24.21 -33.52
CA MET A 8 -44.95 23.51 -34.02
C MET A 8 -43.63 24.10 -33.55
N GLY A 9 -43.63 25.34 -33.04
CA GLY A 9 -42.41 26.05 -32.66
C GLY A 9 -41.91 25.77 -31.25
N GLN A 10 -42.64 25.01 -30.41
CA GLN A 10 -42.31 24.84 -28.99
C GLN A 10 -41.78 23.43 -28.66
N ASP A 11 -42.15 22.42 -29.44
CA ASP A 11 -41.70 21.03 -29.24
C ASP A 11 -40.28 20.79 -29.79
N GLN A 12 -39.85 21.49 -30.83
CA GLN A 12 -38.49 21.35 -31.39
C GLN A 12 -37.40 21.82 -30.40
N TYR A 13 -37.64 22.91 -29.65
CA TYR A 13 -36.66 23.41 -28.68
C TYR A 13 -36.52 22.51 -27.46
N SER A 14 -37.59 21.77 -27.11
CA SER A 14 -37.57 20.82 -26.00
C SER A 14 -36.70 19.61 -26.34
N ILE A 15 -36.88 19.03 -27.53
CA ILE A 15 -36.12 17.86 -27.98
C ILE A 15 -34.62 18.17 -28.13
N VAL A 16 -34.26 19.34 -28.66
CA VAL A 16 -32.86 19.78 -28.78
C VAL A 16 -32.22 20.00 -27.39
N ARG A 17 -32.98 20.54 -26.42
CA ARG A 17 -32.51 20.66 -25.02
C ARG A 17 -32.26 19.30 -24.36
N TYR A 18 -33.16 18.33 -24.55
CA TYR A 18 -32.99 16.99 -23.99
C TYR A 18 -31.82 16.23 -24.66
N LEU A 19 -31.63 16.38 -25.97
CA LEU A 19 -30.47 15.83 -26.69
C LEU A 19 -29.15 16.45 -26.23
N LEU A 20 -29.11 17.77 -26.00
CA LEU A 20 -27.92 18.44 -25.46
C LEU A 20 -27.62 18.03 -24.02
N LEU A 21 -28.64 17.83 -23.17
CA LEU A 21 -28.47 17.34 -21.80
C LEU A 21 -28.01 15.87 -21.74
N LEU A 22 -28.49 15.03 -22.67
CA LEU A 22 -28.00 13.64 -22.82
C LEU A 22 -26.57 13.59 -23.38
N LEU A 23 -26.21 14.47 -24.31
CA LEU A 23 -24.82 14.60 -24.79
C LEU A 23 -23.87 15.12 -23.69
N TRP A 24 -24.36 15.99 -22.81
CA TRP A 24 -23.58 16.48 -21.66
C TRP A 24 -23.41 15.42 -20.57
N SER A 25 -24.42 14.57 -20.33
CA SER A 25 -24.30 13.46 -19.38
C SER A 25 -23.43 12.30 -19.91
N LEU A 26 -23.37 12.09 -21.23
CA LEU A 26 -22.49 11.09 -21.83
C LEU A 26 -21.00 11.49 -21.83
N CYS A 27 -20.67 12.79 -21.79
CA CYS A 27 -19.27 13.23 -21.74
C CYS A 27 -18.60 13.01 -20.38
N CYS A 28 -19.37 12.87 -19.29
CA CYS A 28 -18.82 12.69 -17.94
C CYS A 28 -18.38 11.25 -17.61
N PHE A 29 -18.54 10.30 -18.54
CA PHE A 29 -18.18 8.90 -18.32
C PHE A 29 -16.91 8.43 -19.04
N PHE A 30 -16.28 9.30 -19.83
CA PHE A 30 -14.94 9.02 -20.32
C PHE A 30 -13.92 9.51 -19.31
N SER A 31 -13.71 8.70 -18.26
CA SER A 31 -12.40 8.67 -17.61
C SER A 31 -11.40 8.25 -18.68
N VAL A 32 -10.70 9.23 -19.25
CA VAL A 32 -9.45 8.96 -19.95
C VAL A 32 -8.52 8.43 -18.87
N ALA A 33 -8.37 7.11 -18.81
CA ALA A 33 -7.27 6.49 -18.09
C ALA A 33 -6.02 6.89 -18.86
N GLU A 34 -5.36 7.94 -18.37
CA GLU A 34 -4.04 8.33 -18.83
C GLU A 34 -3.10 7.15 -18.54
N ALA A 35 -2.56 6.56 -19.60
CA ALA A 35 -1.53 5.54 -19.50
C ALA A 35 -0.23 6.24 -19.04
N GLY A 36 -0.07 6.39 -17.74
CA GLY A 36 1.10 7.00 -17.10
C GLY A 36 1.52 6.23 -15.85
N THR A 37 2.68 5.58 -15.93
CA THR A 37 3.56 5.08 -14.85
C THR A 37 2.92 4.19 -13.77
N ARG A 38 3.13 2.86 -13.88
CA ARG A 38 2.78 1.84 -12.88
C ARG A 38 3.68 1.87 -11.62
N ASP A 39 4.38 2.96 -11.34
CA ASP A 39 5.50 2.97 -10.38
C ASP A 39 5.09 3.48 -8.99
N SER A 40 3.78 3.64 -8.73
CA SER A 40 3.28 4.08 -7.42
C SER A 40 1.90 3.51 -7.09
N ILE A 41 1.61 3.39 -5.80
CA ILE A 41 0.29 3.03 -5.29
C ILE A 41 -0.06 3.91 -4.09
N THR A 42 -1.34 4.23 -3.95
CA THR A 42 -1.88 4.81 -2.72
C THR A 42 -3.02 3.96 -2.21
N VAL A 43 -2.87 3.45 -0.99
CA VAL A 43 -3.85 2.61 -0.30
C VAL A 43 -4.55 3.42 0.78
N PHE A 44 -5.86 3.25 0.88
CA PHE A 44 -6.68 3.81 1.95
C PHE A 44 -7.40 2.70 2.71
N LYS A 45 -7.22 2.64 4.03
CA LYS A 45 -7.97 1.73 4.91
C LYS A 45 -8.56 2.51 6.07
N ASN A 46 -9.80 2.19 6.42
CA ASN A 46 -10.50 2.82 7.55
C ASN A 46 -11.08 1.76 8.48
N TRP A 47 -11.06 2.02 9.78
CA TRP A 47 -11.73 1.18 10.77
C TRP A 47 -12.13 1.99 12.00
N GLU A 48 -13.05 1.47 12.80
CA GLU A 48 -13.40 2.05 14.09
C GLU A 48 -12.84 1.22 15.24
N ASP A 49 -12.33 1.88 16.27
CA ASP A 49 -12.00 1.28 17.56
C ASP A 49 -12.32 2.27 18.70
N LYS A 50 -11.76 2.04 19.90
CA LYS A 50 -12.00 2.92 21.05
C LYS A 50 -11.53 4.37 20.86
N HIS A 51 -10.71 4.65 19.83
CA HIS A 51 -10.23 5.98 19.46
C HIS A 51 -11.10 6.66 18.38
N GLY A 52 -12.19 6.00 17.95
CA GLY A 52 -13.09 6.47 16.91
C GLY A 52 -12.69 5.98 15.53
N LEU A 53 -13.01 6.76 14.49
CA LEU A 53 -12.60 6.46 13.12
C LEU A 53 -11.08 6.65 12.97
N ASN A 54 -10.41 5.57 12.60
CA ASN A 54 -9.01 5.54 12.21
C ASN A 54 -8.93 5.51 10.68
N GLN A 55 -8.03 6.30 10.13
CA GLN A 55 -7.77 6.44 8.71
C GLN A 55 -6.30 6.19 8.44
N LEU A 56 -6.01 5.11 7.72
CA LEU A 56 -4.69 4.76 7.24
C LEU A 56 -4.57 5.16 5.77
N THR A 57 -3.52 5.89 5.45
CA THR A 57 -3.07 6.15 4.07
C THR A 57 -1.65 5.62 3.91
N VAL A 58 -1.41 4.78 2.91
CA VAL A 58 -0.06 4.32 2.56
C VAL A 58 0.22 4.71 1.12
N LYS A 59 1.23 5.54 0.90
CA LYS A 59 1.72 5.92 -0.41
C LYS A 59 3.06 5.26 -0.65
N VAL A 60 3.21 4.55 -1.77
CA VAL A 60 4.48 3.95 -2.18
C VAL A 60 4.84 4.49 -3.57
N GLU A 61 6.08 4.89 -3.73
CA GLU A 61 6.71 5.36 -4.97
C GLU A 61 7.93 4.47 -5.24
N GLY A 62 8.23 4.24 -6.52
CA GLY A 62 9.29 3.32 -6.94
C GLY A 62 8.88 1.86 -6.82
N LEU A 63 7.64 1.52 -7.18
CA LEU A 63 7.18 0.13 -7.21
C LEU A 63 7.80 -0.66 -8.35
N CYS A 64 8.36 -1.83 -8.06
CA CYS A 64 8.77 -2.79 -9.08
C CYS A 64 7.65 -3.80 -9.41
N ASN A 65 7.72 -4.32 -10.63
CA ASN A 65 7.02 -5.54 -11.02
C ASN A 65 8.05 -6.68 -11.03
N PRO A 66 7.95 -7.70 -10.16
CA PRO A 66 8.95 -8.76 -10.07
C PRO A 66 9.08 -9.59 -11.36
N ASP A 67 8.10 -9.53 -12.26
CA ASP A 67 8.10 -10.25 -13.54
C ASP A 67 8.67 -9.41 -14.71
N GLU A 68 8.99 -8.12 -14.49
CA GLU A 68 9.45 -7.19 -15.54
C GLU A 68 10.73 -6.43 -15.10
N PRO A 69 11.92 -7.06 -15.11
CA PRO A 69 13.20 -6.38 -14.86
C PRO A 69 13.58 -5.38 -15.98
N PRO A 70 14.46 -4.39 -15.73
CA PRO A 70 15.33 -4.20 -14.56
C PRO A 70 14.67 -3.47 -13.38
N PHE A 71 15.23 -3.63 -12.18
CA PHE A 71 14.70 -3.09 -10.91
C PHE A 71 15.49 -1.87 -10.40
N ASP A 72 15.90 -0.99 -11.30
CA ASP A 72 16.68 0.21 -11.01
C ASP A 72 16.00 1.49 -11.54
N GLY A 73 16.31 2.64 -10.91
CA GLY A 73 16.18 3.93 -11.59
C GLY A 73 15.09 4.91 -11.14
N THR A 74 14.32 4.67 -10.06
CA THR A 74 13.34 5.65 -9.54
C THR A 74 13.44 5.82 -8.03
N LEU A 75 13.11 7.01 -7.52
CA LEU A 75 13.04 7.28 -6.08
C LEU A 75 12.12 6.27 -5.38
N THR A 76 12.69 5.52 -4.45
CA THR A 76 12.02 4.51 -3.65
C THR A 76 11.58 5.14 -2.33
N LYS A 77 10.27 5.30 -2.16
CA LYS A 77 9.70 5.96 -0.99
C LYS A 77 8.41 5.31 -0.54
N ILE A 78 8.27 5.07 0.75
CA ILE A 78 6.99 4.71 1.37
C ILE A 78 6.67 5.66 2.51
N ILE A 79 5.46 6.21 2.46
CA ILE A 79 4.89 7.10 3.47
C ILE A 79 3.62 6.43 3.99
N ALA A 80 3.59 6.12 5.27
CA ALA A 80 2.40 5.63 5.94
C ALA A 80 1.92 6.65 6.96
N ASN A 81 0.64 6.98 6.89
CA ASN A 81 -0.03 7.96 7.72
C ASN A 81 -1.22 7.30 8.44
N LEU A 82 -1.25 7.36 9.78
CA LEU A 82 -2.39 6.91 10.58
C LEU A 82 -2.97 8.09 11.36
N LYS A 83 -4.23 8.42 11.08
CA LYS A 83 -4.93 9.52 11.73
C LYS A 83 -6.22 9.05 12.38
N ASN A 84 -6.47 9.51 13.60
CA ASN A 84 -7.77 9.46 14.26
C ASN A 84 -8.00 10.78 15.02
N LYS A 85 -9.02 10.84 15.88
CA LYS A 85 -9.35 12.06 16.64
C LYS A 85 -8.28 12.44 17.68
N GLN A 86 -7.46 11.50 18.12
CA GLN A 86 -6.51 11.66 19.23
C GLN A 86 -5.06 11.78 18.75
N THR A 87 -4.71 11.11 17.65
CA THR A 87 -3.34 11.00 17.15
C THR A 87 -3.28 11.15 15.64
N ALA A 88 -2.20 11.76 15.15
CA ALA A 88 -1.77 11.70 13.77
C ALA A 88 -0.31 11.25 13.76
N LEU A 89 -0.04 10.11 13.14
CA LEU A 89 1.28 9.49 13.07
C LEU A 89 1.69 9.40 11.60
N GLU A 90 2.97 9.64 11.35
CA GLU A 90 3.58 9.46 10.05
C GLU A 90 4.87 8.64 10.23
N VAL A 91 5.07 7.67 9.35
CA VAL A 91 6.35 6.97 9.19
C VAL A 91 6.74 7.10 7.73
N VAL A 92 7.94 7.62 7.50
CA VAL A 92 8.53 7.78 6.17
C VAL A 92 9.77 6.90 6.10
N PHE A 93 9.84 6.10 5.05
CA PHE A 93 11.08 5.50 4.58
C PHE A 93 11.40 6.11 3.21
N ASP A 94 12.57 6.70 3.11
CA ASP A 94 13.11 7.35 1.92
C ASP A 94 14.51 6.76 1.74
N ASP A 95 14.67 5.87 0.77
CA ASP A 95 15.92 5.14 0.60
C ASP A 95 16.94 6.04 -0.11
N GLU A 96 18.05 6.38 0.56
CA GLU A 96 19.11 7.21 -0.03
C GLU A 96 19.82 6.49 -1.19
N ASP A 97 19.80 5.15 -1.20
CA ASP A 97 20.42 4.29 -2.22
C ASP A 97 19.37 3.75 -3.24
N TYR A 98 18.26 4.48 -3.45
CA TYR A 98 17.14 4.12 -4.34
C TYR A 98 17.51 3.68 -5.76
N GLN A 99 18.72 3.98 -6.22
CA GLN A 99 19.21 3.55 -7.53
C GLN A 99 19.40 2.04 -7.62
N MET A 100 19.44 1.31 -6.50
CA MET A 100 19.74 -0.12 -6.45
C MET A 100 18.56 -1.01 -6.02
N GLU A 101 17.49 -0.44 -5.45
CA GLU A 101 16.39 -1.24 -4.88
C GLU A 101 15.02 -0.56 -5.04
N MET A 102 14.19 -1.08 -5.96
CA MET A 102 12.76 -0.74 -6.03
C MET A 102 11.92 -1.53 -5.02
N LEU A 103 10.79 -0.96 -4.58
CA LEU A 103 9.91 -1.59 -3.60
C LEU A 103 8.91 -2.55 -4.22
N LEU A 104 8.74 -3.69 -3.59
CA LEU A 104 7.62 -4.57 -3.83
C LEU A 104 6.61 -4.43 -2.68
N PHE A 105 5.36 -4.16 -3.03
CA PHE A 105 4.31 -3.87 -2.05
C PHE A 105 2.95 -4.39 -2.52
N TYR A 106 2.22 -5.02 -1.60
CA TYR A 106 0.87 -5.48 -1.85
C TYR A 106 -0.10 -4.97 -0.79
N GLU A 107 -1.16 -4.28 -1.23
CA GLU A 107 -2.21 -3.79 -0.32
C GLU A 107 -2.82 -4.91 0.56
N LYS A 108 -2.98 -6.10 -0.02
CA LYS A 108 -3.61 -7.24 0.65
C LYS A 108 -2.80 -7.76 1.84
N ASP A 109 -1.50 -7.45 1.90
CA ASP A 109 -0.60 -7.90 2.97
C ASP A 109 -0.61 -6.94 4.17
N ILE A 110 -1.30 -5.79 4.06
CA ILE A 110 -1.53 -4.91 5.20
C ILE A 110 -2.49 -5.60 6.17
N GLU A 111 -2.00 -5.87 7.37
CA GLU A 111 -2.75 -6.56 8.42
C GLU A 111 -3.16 -5.60 9.52
N ILE A 112 -4.44 -5.66 9.91
CA ILE A 112 -5.01 -4.88 11.01
C ILE A 112 -5.56 -5.86 12.04
N ILE A 113 -4.89 -6.01 13.18
CA ILE A 113 -5.22 -7.01 14.19
C ILE A 113 -5.66 -6.37 15.51
N ASP A 114 -6.57 -7.01 16.24
CA ASP A 114 -6.96 -6.58 17.58
C ASP A 114 -5.92 -6.97 18.64
N LEU A 115 -5.38 -5.98 19.36
CA LEU A 115 -4.53 -6.15 20.54
C LEU A 115 -5.11 -5.35 21.71
N LYS A 116 -5.72 -6.05 22.67
CA LYS A 116 -6.30 -5.45 23.89
C LYS A 116 -7.25 -4.26 23.60
N LYS A 117 -8.18 -4.44 22.65
CA LYS A 117 -9.19 -3.43 22.24
C LYS A 117 -8.63 -2.21 21.49
N GLU A 118 -7.40 -2.29 21.01
CA GLU A 118 -6.81 -1.36 20.05
C GLU A 118 -6.36 -2.15 18.82
N LYS A 119 -6.40 -1.54 17.64
CA LYS A 119 -5.85 -2.17 16.46
C LYS A 119 -4.35 -1.92 16.36
N ALA A 120 -3.58 -2.95 16.04
CA ALA A 120 -2.22 -2.82 15.54
C ALA A 120 -2.25 -2.98 14.01
N VAL A 121 -1.51 -2.13 13.32
CA VAL A 121 -1.38 -2.15 11.86
C VAL A 121 0.03 -2.62 11.52
N PHE A 122 0.14 -3.62 10.65
CA PHE A 122 1.40 -4.12 10.11
C PHE A 122 1.38 -3.91 8.60
N ILE A 123 2.37 -3.19 8.08
CA ILE A 123 2.50 -2.82 6.67
C ILE A 123 3.82 -3.40 6.19
N PRO A 124 3.83 -4.65 5.68
CA PRO A 124 5.03 -5.23 5.09
C PRO A 124 5.34 -4.59 3.73
N PHE A 125 6.62 -4.47 3.42
CA PHE A 125 7.11 -4.14 2.10
C PHE A 125 8.47 -4.81 1.86
N PHE A 126 8.78 -5.07 0.61
CA PHE A 126 9.91 -5.89 0.16
C PHE A 126 10.72 -5.13 -0.90
N TYR A 127 11.78 -5.77 -1.41
CA TYR A 127 12.69 -5.21 -2.40
C TYR A 127 12.85 -6.20 -3.56
N CYS A 128 12.75 -5.74 -4.80
CA CYS A 128 12.87 -6.64 -5.97
C CYS A 128 14.31 -7.04 -6.31
N ALA A 129 15.30 -6.20 -5.98
CA ALA A 129 16.71 -6.49 -6.22
C ALA A 129 17.37 -6.99 -4.93
N ASN A 130 17.31 -8.30 -4.70
CA ASN A 130 18.25 -8.99 -3.82
C ASN A 130 18.89 -10.11 -4.65
N PHE A 131 20.03 -9.81 -5.26
CA PHE A 131 20.80 -10.78 -6.06
C PHE A 131 21.52 -11.83 -5.19
N ASP A 132 21.47 -11.67 -3.87
CA ASP A 132 22.11 -12.55 -2.91
C ASP A 132 21.09 -13.42 -2.16
N ASN A 133 21.61 -14.43 -1.46
CA ASN A 133 20.84 -15.29 -0.56
C ASN A 133 20.24 -14.52 0.63
N ASP A 134 20.63 -13.26 0.85
CA ASP A 134 20.07 -12.42 1.90
C ASP A 134 18.87 -11.63 1.40
N ILE A 135 17.71 -11.84 2.04
CA ILE A 135 16.47 -11.13 1.73
C ILE A 135 16.12 -10.17 2.86
N LYS A 136 15.88 -8.91 2.49
CA LYS A 136 15.42 -7.86 3.40
C LYS A 136 13.90 -7.74 3.33
N VAL A 137 13.23 -7.79 4.48
CA VAL A 137 11.79 -7.51 4.61
C VAL A 137 11.58 -6.37 5.57
N SER A 138 10.85 -5.36 5.13
CA SER A 138 10.60 -4.18 5.93
C SER A 138 9.16 -4.12 6.41
N TYR A 139 8.97 -3.51 7.59
CA TYR A 139 7.66 -3.34 8.21
C TYR A 139 7.52 -1.92 8.75
N ILE A 140 6.43 -1.26 8.36
CA ILE A 140 5.88 -0.15 9.15
C ILE A 140 4.83 -0.71 10.09
N ILE A 141 4.88 -0.32 11.37
CA ILE A 141 3.92 -0.74 12.38
C ILE A 141 3.33 0.48 13.07
N PHE A 142 2.00 0.52 13.22
CA PHE A 142 1.33 1.47 14.10
C PHE A 142 0.65 0.75 15.25
N TYR A 143 0.93 1.20 16.48
CA TYR A 143 0.24 0.72 17.68
C TYR A 143 0.37 1.73 18.83
N LYS A 144 -0.71 1.95 19.60
CA LYS A 144 -0.72 2.80 20.80
C LYS A 144 -0.06 4.16 20.63
N GLY A 145 -0.41 4.89 19.57
CA GLY A 145 0.15 6.22 19.33
C GLY A 145 1.63 6.22 18.93
N SER A 146 2.20 5.07 18.58
CA SER A 146 3.58 4.94 18.12
C SER A 146 3.61 4.40 16.68
N GLY A 147 4.53 4.94 15.87
CA GLY A 147 4.89 4.43 14.56
C GLY A 147 6.31 3.85 14.61
N TYR A 148 6.50 2.69 13.99
CA TYR A 148 7.79 2.00 13.94
C TYR A 148 8.13 1.65 12.49
N LEU A 149 9.43 1.63 12.18
CA LEU A 149 9.99 1.12 10.94
C LEU A 149 11.08 0.11 11.29
N PHE A 150 10.99 -1.09 10.73
CA PHE A 150 12.00 -2.13 10.90
C PHE A 150 12.38 -2.74 9.56
N HIS A 151 13.67 -3.03 9.39
CA HIS A 151 14.21 -3.81 8.28
C HIS A 151 14.75 -5.13 8.85
N ILE A 152 14.13 -6.25 8.49
CA ILE A 152 14.45 -7.58 9.00
C ILE A 152 15.19 -8.37 7.92
N ASN A 153 16.38 -8.85 8.26
CA ASN A 153 17.19 -9.67 7.36
C ASN A 153 16.88 -11.16 7.54
N PHE A 154 16.66 -11.82 6.41
CA PHE A 154 16.53 -13.26 6.27
C PHE A 154 17.66 -13.77 5.39
N HIS A 155 18.06 -15.02 5.60
CA HIS A 155 18.94 -15.73 4.69
C HIS A 155 18.16 -16.91 4.10
N CYS A 156 18.29 -17.10 2.79
CA CYS A 156 17.65 -18.15 2.01
C CYS A 156 18.74 -18.88 1.24
N ALA A 157 19.02 -20.14 1.58
CA ALA A 157 19.86 -20.99 0.75
C ALA A 157 19.02 -21.72 -0.31
N GLU A 158 19.61 -21.99 -1.47
CA GLU A 158 18.96 -22.73 -2.55
C GLU A 158 18.48 -24.11 -2.08
N GLY A 159 17.19 -24.41 -2.29
CA GLY A 159 16.56 -25.65 -1.83
C GLY A 159 16.21 -25.71 -0.33
N GLU A 160 16.61 -24.70 0.44
CA GLU A 160 16.25 -24.54 1.84
C GLU A 160 15.24 -23.40 2.04
N GLY A 161 14.61 -23.40 3.21
CA GLY A 161 13.69 -22.34 3.61
C GLY A 161 14.41 -21.04 3.95
N GLY A 162 13.68 -19.93 3.98
CA GLY A 162 14.20 -18.70 4.57
C GLY A 162 14.32 -18.84 6.09
N TRP A 163 15.47 -18.47 6.66
CA TRP A 163 15.63 -18.35 8.10
C TRP A 163 16.04 -16.94 8.49
N LEU A 164 15.73 -16.61 9.73
CA LEU A 164 15.92 -15.28 10.25
C LEU A 164 17.39 -15.06 10.63
N ASN A 165 18.00 -13.99 10.12
CA ASN A 165 19.43 -13.69 10.31
C ASN A 165 19.68 -12.57 11.36
N ASP A 166 18.61 -11.91 11.83
CA ASP A 166 18.69 -10.84 12.83
C ASP A 166 18.48 -11.35 14.28
N ASP A 167 19.12 -10.71 15.26
CA ASP A 167 18.68 -10.78 16.66
C ASP A 167 17.40 -9.93 16.84
N LEU A 168 16.23 -10.57 16.78
CA LEU A 168 14.94 -9.88 16.92
C LEU A 168 14.75 -9.18 18.26
N GLU A 169 15.35 -9.68 19.35
CA GLU A 169 15.17 -9.05 20.65
C GLU A 169 15.87 -7.69 20.68
N ALA A 170 17.07 -7.62 20.10
CA ALA A 170 17.82 -6.38 19.93
C ALA A 170 17.18 -5.46 18.87
N LYS A 171 16.85 -6.01 17.69
CA LYS A 171 16.29 -5.26 16.55
C LYS A 171 14.96 -4.57 16.89
N LEU A 172 14.12 -5.23 17.69
CA LEU A 172 12.80 -4.76 18.09
C LEU A 172 12.80 -4.11 19.49
N SER A 173 13.95 -3.67 19.98
CA SER A 173 14.09 -3.10 21.33
C SER A 173 13.30 -1.81 21.56
N SER A 174 12.99 -1.05 20.50
CA SER A 174 12.12 0.13 20.56
C SER A 174 10.66 -0.19 20.84
N ILE A 175 10.22 -1.44 20.61
CA ILE A 175 8.86 -1.88 20.97
C ILE A 175 8.80 -2.19 22.47
N THR A 176 8.28 -1.23 23.23
CA THR A 176 8.10 -1.37 24.68
C THR A 176 6.88 -2.22 25.06
N ASP A 177 5.87 -2.29 24.21
CA ASP A 177 4.70 -3.16 24.42
C ASP A 177 5.07 -4.63 24.15
N ARG A 178 5.16 -5.41 25.24
CA ARG A 178 5.59 -6.82 25.19
C ARG A 178 4.68 -7.71 24.34
N GLU A 179 3.39 -7.41 24.26
CA GLU A 179 2.44 -8.23 23.50
C GLU A 179 2.59 -7.96 22.01
N LEU A 180 2.70 -6.68 21.61
CA LEU A 180 3.02 -6.31 20.23
C LEU A 180 4.33 -6.98 19.80
N LYS A 181 5.39 -6.85 20.60
CA LYS A 181 6.70 -7.44 20.31
C LYS A 181 6.61 -8.95 20.13
N LYS A 182 5.95 -9.65 21.07
CA LYS A 182 5.76 -11.10 21.01
C LYS A 182 5.01 -11.54 19.75
N ILE A 183 3.95 -10.83 19.37
CA ILE A 183 3.16 -11.14 18.18
C ILE A 183 3.94 -10.88 16.91
N PHE A 184 4.68 -9.77 16.85
CA PHE A 184 5.50 -9.46 15.70
C PHE A 184 6.64 -10.48 15.51
N ILE A 185 7.34 -10.86 16.58
CA ILE A 185 8.36 -11.92 16.55
C ILE A 185 7.75 -13.24 16.06
N LYS A 186 6.58 -13.62 16.58
CA LYS A 186 5.89 -14.84 16.15
C LYS A 186 5.55 -14.77 14.66
N LYS A 187 5.07 -13.62 14.18
CA LYS A 187 4.73 -13.38 12.78
C LYS A 187 5.96 -13.58 11.90
N LEU A 188 7.06 -12.87 12.16
CA LEU A 188 8.31 -12.98 11.41
C LEU A 188 8.82 -14.42 11.30
N LYS A 189 8.78 -15.18 12.42
CA LYS A 189 9.20 -16.60 12.44
C LYS A 189 8.26 -17.55 11.70
N SER A 190 7.02 -17.13 11.44
CA SER A 190 5.98 -17.99 10.84
C SER A 190 5.69 -17.67 9.38
N SER A 191 5.89 -16.41 8.96
CA SER A 191 5.51 -15.89 7.66
C SER A 191 6.52 -16.19 6.55
N TYR A 192 7.79 -16.42 6.90
CA TYR A 192 8.88 -16.53 5.93
C TYR A 192 9.63 -17.85 6.14
N LYS A 193 9.15 -18.91 5.49
CA LYS A 193 9.71 -20.26 5.60
C LYS A 193 10.28 -20.77 4.29
N LYS A 194 9.95 -20.15 3.16
CA LYS A 194 10.44 -20.52 1.83
C LYS A 194 10.56 -19.26 0.97
N TYR A 195 11.35 -19.34 -0.10
CA TYR A 195 11.62 -18.20 -0.98
C TYR A 195 10.34 -17.53 -1.53
N SER A 196 9.34 -18.33 -1.91
CA SER A 196 8.06 -17.80 -2.42
C SER A 196 7.24 -17.01 -1.39
N ASP A 197 7.56 -17.08 -0.10
CA ASP A 197 6.89 -16.28 0.93
C ASP A 197 7.34 -14.81 0.90
N PHE A 198 8.44 -14.49 0.20
CA PHE A 198 8.97 -13.14 0.06
C PHE A 198 8.41 -12.39 -1.16
N HIS A 199 7.56 -13.05 -1.96
CA HIS A 199 6.98 -12.51 -3.20
C HIS A 199 8.01 -12.10 -4.28
N ILE A 200 9.27 -12.49 -4.13
CA ILE A 200 10.33 -12.26 -5.10
C ILE A 200 10.34 -13.43 -6.08
N ASN A 201 10.42 -13.14 -7.38
CA ASN A 201 10.64 -14.12 -8.43
C ASN A 201 12.12 -14.07 -8.82
N ILE A 202 12.86 -15.16 -8.64
CA ILE A 202 14.21 -15.30 -9.22
C ILE A 202 14.05 -16.23 -10.42
N ASP A 203 13.67 -15.65 -11.57
CA ASP A 203 13.84 -16.37 -12.82
C ASP A 203 15.32 -16.22 -13.24
N TYR A 204 16.04 -17.35 -13.22
CA TYR A 204 17.38 -17.50 -13.79
C TYR A 204 17.33 -17.70 -15.30
#